data_AF-A0A4U5TWJ6-F1
#
_entry.id   AF-A0A4U5TWJ6-F1
#
_cell.length_a   1.000
_cell.length_b   1.000
_cell.length_c   1.000
_cell.angle_alpha   90.00
_cell.angle_beta   90.00
_cell.angle_gamma   90.00
#
_symmetry.space_group_name_H-M   'P 1'
#
loop_
_entity.id
_entity.type
_entity.pdbx_description
1 polymer ?
#
loop_
_entity_poly.entity_id
_entity_poly.type
_entity_poly.pdbx_seq_one_letter_code
_entity_poly.pdbx_strand_id
1 'polypeptide(L)'
;MVTAVFVSGEARIKKPTTKTPTKQALPPQIIQFPEDMKILAGQKVEILCKFSGAPPITCTWLKFRKPIQDGSAHSILSSDSSSQLTISSGQQEHCGCYTIELRNSFGVRQAALNLTIVADHHVTSSDKPDPPAKVPAASDIRRSSLTLSWYGPTYDGGSAVQSYNLEIWDSVDQQWTHLVSCNSTSYNVQNLLPERQYKFRVRAQNIYGVGEPSVESEPVTVGLVDDDNQEEAEAEEEDEDSEKEPEYRDVTIRADMKVKELYDVEERLGTGKFGQVFKLVEKSTKKVWAGKFIKAYSAKEKENVRQEIGIMNSLHHPKLVQCVDAFEGKSDIVMVLEMYG
;
A
#
# COMPACT_ATOMS: atom_id res chain seq x y z
N MET A 1 75.45 -17.23 -59.44
CA MET A 1 74.03 -17.62 -59.34
C MET A 1 73.76 -18.02 -57.90
N VAL A 2 72.93 -17.31 -57.15
CA VAL A 2 71.70 -17.82 -56.51
C VAL A 2 70.89 -16.56 -56.14
N THR A 3 69.69 -16.47 -56.70
CA THR A 3 68.75 -15.34 -56.59
C THR A 3 68.05 -15.38 -55.24
N ALA A 4 68.01 -14.25 -54.54
CA ALA A 4 67.17 -14.05 -53.36
C ALA A 4 65.70 -13.88 -53.78
N VAL A 5 64.79 -14.59 -53.11
CA VAL A 5 63.34 -14.37 -53.21
C VAL A 5 62.82 -14.07 -51.81
N PHE A 6 62.29 -12.86 -51.65
CA PHE A 6 61.54 -12.41 -50.49
C PHE A 6 60.14 -13.05 -50.51
N VAL A 7 59.67 -13.56 -49.38
CA VAL A 7 58.25 -13.85 -49.15
C VAL A 7 57.81 -13.07 -47.92
N SER A 8 56.80 -12.21 -48.12
CA SER A 8 56.17 -11.33 -47.16
C SER A 8 55.46 -12.10 -46.04
N GLY A 9 55.53 -11.58 -44.82
CA GLY A 9 54.88 -12.17 -43.66
C GLY A 9 53.38 -11.91 -43.56
N GLU A 10 52.75 -12.68 -42.67
CA GLU A 10 51.62 -12.22 -41.87
C GLU A 10 51.77 -12.82 -40.45
N ALA A 11 52.01 -11.95 -39.47
CA ALA A 11 51.99 -12.31 -38.06
C ALA A 11 50.52 -12.44 -37.61
N ARG A 12 50.12 -13.65 -37.24
CA ARG A 12 48.77 -13.92 -36.73
C ARG A 12 48.65 -13.37 -35.29
N ILE A 13 48.14 -12.15 -35.16
CA ILE A 13 47.77 -11.56 -33.87
C ILE A 13 46.65 -12.42 -33.27
N LYS A 14 46.95 -13.15 -32.18
CA LYS A 14 45.92 -13.80 -31.37
C LYS A 14 45.07 -12.68 -30.74
N LYS A 15 43.82 -12.56 -31.18
CA LYS A 15 42.85 -11.66 -30.53
C LYS A 15 42.83 -11.98 -29.02
N PRO A 16 42.90 -10.97 -28.14
CA PRO A 16 42.77 -11.21 -26.72
C PRO A 16 41.39 -11.82 -26.48
N THR A 17 41.34 -13.01 -25.90
CA THR A 17 40.10 -13.60 -25.40
C THR A 17 39.63 -12.72 -24.25
N THR A 18 38.71 -11.82 -24.55
CA THR A 18 37.88 -11.14 -23.55
C THR A 18 37.20 -12.22 -22.72
N LYS A 19 37.70 -12.42 -21.49
CA LYS A 19 36.97 -13.19 -20.48
C LYS A 19 35.70 -12.42 -20.19
N THR A 20 34.59 -12.86 -20.79
CA THR A 20 33.25 -12.42 -20.42
C THR A 20 33.11 -12.63 -18.91
N PRO A 21 32.68 -11.62 -18.13
CA PRO A 21 32.50 -11.79 -16.70
C PRO A 21 31.49 -12.92 -16.49
N THR A 22 31.95 -14.01 -15.90
CA THR A 22 31.14 -15.20 -15.68
C THR A 22 30.08 -14.81 -14.65
N LYS A 23 28.80 -14.69 -15.07
CA LYS A 23 27.68 -14.53 -14.13
C LYS A 23 27.85 -15.60 -13.05
N GLN A 24 28.06 -15.17 -11.81
CA GLN A 24 28.27 -16.07 -10.68
C GLN A 24 27.06 -16.99 -10.58
N ALA A 25 27.27 -18.28 -10.81
CA ALA A 25 26.18 -19.23 -10.88
C ALA A 25 25.86 -19.74 -9.46
N LEU A 26 24.66 -19.39 -8.99
CA LEU A 26 24.25 -19.53 -7.59
C LEU A 26 23.20 -20.64 -7.43
N PRO A 27 23.16 -21.35 -6.29
CA PRO A 27 22.05 -22.24 -5.95
C PRO A 27 20.73 -21.46 -5.90
N PRO A 28 19.57 -22.14 -5.94
CA PRO A 28 18.30 -21.47 -5.78
C PRO A 28 18.25 -20.71 -4.45
N GLN A 29 17.49 -19.64 -4.39
CA GLN A 29 17.19 -18.88 -3.19
C GLN A 29 15.70 -18.63 -3.13
N ILE A 30 15.09 -18.95 -1.99
CA ILE A 30 13.67 -18.68 -1.75
C ILE A 30 13.55 -17.22 -1.33
N ILE A 31 12.80 -16.45 -2.11
CA ILE A 31 12.57 -15.02 -1.91
C ILE A 31 11.31 -14.81 -1.06
N GLN A 32 10.27 -15.60 -1.32
CA GLN A 32 9.00 -15.52 -0.62
C GLN A 32 8.40 -16.91 -0.51
N PHE A 33 8.00 -17.28 0.70
CA PHE A 33 7.24 -18.50 0.98
C PHE A 33 6.32 -18.21 2.18
N PRO A 34 5.04 -18.63 2.15
CA PRO A 34 4.11 -18.35 3.24
C PRO A 34 4.49 -19.10 4.53
N GLU A 35 4.07 -18.54 5.66
CA GLU A 35 4.10 -19.22 6.97
C GLU A 35 3.01 -20.29 7.05
N ASP A 36 2.84 -20.91 8.22
CA ASP A 36 1.79 -21.89 8.47
C ASP A 36 0.41 -21.32 8.14
N MET A 37 -0.38 -22.09 7.39
CA MET A 37 -1.67 -21.65 6.86
C MET A 37 -2.82 -22.36 7.59
N LYS A 38 -3.82 -21.59 7.98
CA LYS A 38 -5.13 -22.10 8.41
C LYS A 38 -6.16 -21.67 7.37
N ILE A 39 -6.99 -22.59 6.90
CA ILE A 39 -7.99 -22.36 5.85
C ILE A 39 -9.28 -23.05 6.25
N LEU A 40 -10.44 -22.48 5.95
CA LEU A 40 -11.71 -23.15 6.22
C LEU A 40 -11.95 -24.29 5.23
N ALA A 41 -12.62 -25.35 5.69
CA ALA A 41 -13.08 -26.42 4.82
C ALA A 41 -13.92 -25.85 3.66
N GLY A 42 -13.68 -26.34 2.45
CA GLY A 42 -14.31 -25.86 1.23
C GLY A 42 -13.54 -24.75 0.50
N GLN A 43 -12.74 -23.93 1.18
CA GLN A 43 -12.02 -22.80 0.56
C GLN A 43 -10.86 -23.25 -0.32
N LYS A 44 -10.56 -22.46 -1.36
CA LYS A 44 -9.38 -22.66 -2.22
C LYS A 44 -8.11 -22.41 -1.43
N VAL A 45 -7.12 -23.30 -1.57
CA VAL A 45 -5.78 -23.13 -0.98
C VAL A 45 -4.79 -22.77 -2.08
N GLU A 46 -3.96 -21.76 -1.84
CA GLU A 46 -2.92 -21.33 -2.78
C GLU A 46 -1.58 -21.13 -2.05
N ILE A 47 -0.62 -22.03 -2.29
CA ILE A 47 0.71 -21.96 -1.72
C ILE A 47 1.67 -21.45 -2.81
N LEU A 48 2.10 -20.19 -2.69
CA LEU A 48 3.01 -19.54 -3.64
C LEU A 48 4.44 -19.49 -3.10
N CYS A 49 5.38 -20.05 -3.84
CA CYS A 49 6.81 -19.87 -3.61
C CYS A 49 7.40 -18.97 -4.71
N LYS A 50 8.04 -17.87 -4.34
CA LYS A 50 8.90 -17.08 -5.25
C LYS A 50 10.36 -17.39 -4.96
N PHE A 51 11.16 -17.51 -6.01
CA PHE A 51 12.56 -17.88 -5.90
C PHE A 51 13.42 -17.21 -6.99
N SER A 52 14.72 -17.25 -6.78
CA SER A 52 15.74 -16.83 -7.75
C SER A 52 16.87 -17.85 -7.80
N GLY A 53 17.74 -17.78 -8.80
CA GLY A 53 18.91 -18.65 -8.92
C GLY A 53 19.34 -18.85 -10.36
N ALA A 54 20.42 -19.60 -10.57
CA ALA A 54 20.85 -19.95 -11.92
C ALA A 54 19.90 -21.00 -12.55
N PRO A 55 19.33 -20.76 -13.75
CA PRO A 55 18.49 -21.73 -14.44
C PRO A 55 19.31 -22.88 -15.07
N PRO A 56 18.69 -24.03 -15.38
CA PRO A 56 17.28 -24.37 -15.11
C PRO A 56 17.07 -24.74 -13.63
N ILE A 57 16.00 -24.22 -13.03
CA ILE A 57 15.56 -24.58 -11.68
C ILE A 57 14.40 -25.56 -11.78
N THR A 58 14.55 -26.74 -11.21
CA THR A 58 13.47 -27.73 -11.05
C THR A 58 12.75 -27.48 -9.74
N CYS A 59 11.42 -27.41 -9.80
CA CYS A 59 10.54 -27.27 -8.64
C CYS A 59 9.81 -28.59 -8.37
N THR A 60 9.79 -29.04 -7.13
CA THR A 60 9.06 -30.25 -6.73
C THR A 60 8.31 -29.98 -5.43
N TRP A 61 6.99 -30.06 -5.48
CA TRP A 61 6.14 -29.98 -4.29
C TRP A 61 6.02 -31.36 -3.65
N LEU A 62 6.05 -31.41 -2.31
CA LEU A 62 5.91 -32.63 -1.53
C LEU A 62 4.87 -32.44 -0.43
N LYS A 63 4.10 -33.50 -0.15
CA LYS A 63 3.27 -33.62 1.05
C LYS A 63 3.70 -34.87 1.81
N PHE A 64 3.97 -34.74 3.11
CA PHE A 64 4.52 -35.85 3.91
C PHE A 64 5.72 -36.55 3.23
N ARG A 65 6.61 -35.75 2.63
CA ARG A 65 7.80 -36.19 1.86
C ARG A 65 7.52 -37.00 0.58
N LYS A 66 6.27 -37.04 0.11
CA LYS A 66 5.92 -37.66 -1.17
C LYS A 66 5.69 -36.58 -2.22
N PRO A 67 6.25 -36.69 -3.43
CA PRO A 67 6.02 -35.74 -4.51
C PRO A 67 4.53 -35.63 -4.83
N ILE A 68 4.05 -34.40 -4.97
CA ILE A 68 2.70 -34.08 -5.43
C ILE A 68 2.75 -34.01 -6.95
N GLN A 69 1.75 -34.60 -7.59
CA GLN A 69 1.54 -34.52 -9.03
C GLN A 69 0.30 -33.69 -9.33
N ASP A 70 0.27 -33.09 -10.52
CA ASP A 70 -0.96 -32.48 -11.05
C ASP A 70 -2.07 -33.53 -11.13
N GLY A 71 -3.28 -33.15 -10.73
CA GLY A 71 -4.44 -34.03 -10.72
C GLY A 71 -5.74 -33.30 -10.39
N SER A 72 -6.80 -34.04 -10.09
CA SER A 72 -8.14 -33.47 -9.84
C SER A 72 -8.21 -32.57 -8.59
N ALA A 73 -7.35 -32.80 -7.61
CA ALA A 73 -7.33 -32.05 -6.35
C ALA A 73 -6.20 -31.01 -6.23
N HIS A 74 -5.12 -31.17 -7.00
CA HIS A 74 -3.92 -30.33 -6.93
C HIS A 74 -3.58 -29.81 -8.33
N SER A 75 -3.32 -28.50 -8.43
CA SER A 75 -2.81 -27.86 -9.65
C SER A 75 -1.49 -27.14 -9.36
N ILE A 76 -0.45 -27.42 -10.14
CA ILE A 76 0.88 -26.84 -9.99
C ILE A 76 1.20 -25.96 -11.20
N LEU A 77 1.41 -24.67 -10.96
CA LEU A 77 1.85 -23.72 -11.98
C LEU A 77 3.27 -23.25 -11.65
N SER A 78 4.24 -23.50 -12.54
CA SER A 78 5.63 -23.11 -12.32
C SER A 78 6.16 -22.22 -13.46
N SER A 79 6.97 -21.23 -13.09
CA SER A 79 7.73 -20.33 -13.96
C SER A 79 9.22 -20.41 -13.64
N ASP A 80 10.03 -19.53 -14.25
CA ASP A 80 11.46 -19.39 -13.98
C ASP A 80 11.80 -18.79 -12.61
N SER A 81 10.81 -18.20 -11.93
CA SER A 81 10.98 -17.38 -10.72
C SER A 81 9.90 -17.65 -9.67
N SER A 82 8.93 -18.52 -9.95
CA SER A 82 7.88 -18.88 -9.00
C SER A 82 7.29 -20.25 -9.26
N SER A 83 6.68 -20.84 -8.23
CA SER A 83 5.86 -22.03 -8.33
C SER A 83 4.69 -21.91 -7.36
N GLN A 84 3.49 -22.27 -7.81
CA GLN A 84 2.26 -22.20 -7.05
C GLN A 84 1.58 -23.57 -7.02
N LEU A 85 1.29 -24.05 -5.82
CA LEU A 85 0.43 -25.22 -5.60
C LEU A 85 -0.98 -24.74 -5.22
N THR A 86 -1.98 -25.18 -5.98
CA THR A 86 -3.39 -24.82 -5.78
C THR A 86 -4.21 -26.06 -5.42
N ILE A 87 -5.05 -25.95 -4.40
CA ILE A 87 -6.09 -26.94 -4.06
C ILE A 87 -7.44 -26.27 -4.25
N SER A 88 -8.27 -26.78 -5.16
CA SER A 88 -9.53 -26.14 -5.55
C SER A 88 -10.54 -26.04 -4.40
N SER A 89 -10.53 -27.02 -3.49
CA SER A 89 -11.38 -27.04 -2.30
C SER A 89 -10.68 -27.76 -1.16
N GLY A 90 -10.34 -27.03 -0.09
CA GLY A 90 -9.67 -27.53 1.10
C GLY A 90 -10.56 -28.53 1.84
N GLN A 91 -10.00 -29.68 2.21
CA GLN A 91 -10.69 -30.77 2.88
C GLN A 91 -9.80 -31.29 4.00
N GLN A 92 -10.35 -31.98 5.00
CA GLN A 92 -9.57 -32.47 6.14
C GLN A 92 -8.36 -33.32 5.69
N GLU A 93 -8.49 -34.07 4.59
CA GLU A 93 -7.41 -34.86 3.99
C GLU A 93 -6.25 -34.02 3.47
N HIS A 94 -6.49 -32.73 3.16
CA HIS A 94 -5.48 -31.79 2.69
C HIS A 94 -4.58 -31.28 3.81
N CYS A 95 -4.92 -31.46 5.09
CA CYS A 95 -4.05 -31.10 6.20
C CYS A 95 -2.66 -31.77 6.12
N GLY A 96 -1.63 -31.08 6.58
CA GLY A 96 -0.29 -31.64 6.73
C GLY A 96 0.84 -30.67 6.39
N CYS A 97 2.06 -31.18 6.46
CA CYS A 97 3.26 -30.43 6.10
C CYS A 97 3.50 -30.52 4.58
N TYR A 98 3.51 -29.35 3.93
CA TYR A 98 3.86 -29.17 2.53
C TYR A 98 5.28 -28.64 2.43
N THR A 99 6.08 -29.18 1.52
CA THR A 99 7.46 -28.77 1.27
C THR A 99 7.62 -28.48 -0.21
N ILE A 100 8.31 -27.39 -0.55
CA ILE A 100 8.83 -27.18 -1.91
C ILE A 100 10.33 -27.46 -1.92
N GLU A 101 10.81 -28.27 -2.86
CA GLU A 101 12.22 -28.45 -3.18
C GLU A 101 12.56 -27.75 -4.49
N LEU A 102 13.55 -26.87 -4.44
CA LEU A 102 14.13 -26.17 -5.59
C LEU A 102 15.53 -26.70 -5.85
N ARG A 103 15.82 -27.08 -7.09
CA ARG A 103 17.12 -27.67 -7.47
C ARG A 103 17.66 -27.04 -8.74
N ASN A 104 18.96 -26.72 -8.75
CA ASN A 104 19.74 -26.50 -9.97
C ASN A 104 21.10 -27.21 -9.86
N SER A 105 22.00 -27.02 -10.83
CA SER A 105 23.34 -27.63 -10.82
C SER A 105 24.26 -27.16 -9.69
N PHE A 106 23.88 -26.11 -8.96
CA PHE A 106 24.68 -25.49 -7.89
C PHE A 106 24.16 -25.80 -6.48
N GLY A 107 22.98 -26.40 -6.36
CA GLY A 107 22.48 -26.88 -5.09
C GLY A 107 20.97 -27.04 -5.00
N VAL A 108 20.54 -27.30 -3.78
CA VAL A 108 19.14 -27.52 -3.41
C VAL A 108 18.75 -26.54 -2.31
N ARG A 109 17.51 -26.05 -2.36
CA ARG A 109 16.84 -25.34 -1.25
C ARG A 109 15.46 -25.90 -1.03
N GLN A 110 15.00 -25.85 0.22
CA GLN A 110 13.68 -26.29 0.60
C GLN A 110 13.04 -25.27 1.55
N ALA A 111 11.72 -25.18 1.52
CA ALA A 111 10.89 -24.51 2.52
C ALA A 111 9.65 -25.36 2.79
N ALA A 112 9.12 -25.26 4.01
CA ALA A 112 7.97 -26.04 4.44
C ALA A 112 6.99 -25.19 5.26
N LEU A 113 5.71 -25.53 5.15
CA LEU A 113 4.63 -24.98 5.98
C LEU A 113 3.69 -26.09 6.42
N ASN A 114 2.98 -25.86 7.51
CA ASN A 114 1.86 -26.69 7.92
C ASN A 114 0.54 -26.08 7.44
N LEU A 115 -0.24 -26.85 6.70
CA LEU A 115 -1.60 -26.51 6.29
C LEU A 115 -2.59 -27.16 7.25
N THR A 116 -3.45 -26.37 7.85
CA THR A 116 -4.57 -26.82 8.69
C THR A 116 -5.88 -26.41 8.05
N ILE A 117 -6.75 -27.39 7.78
CA ILE A 117 -8.13 -27.15 7.36
C ILE A 117 -9.03 -27.17 8.60
N VAL A 118 -9.74 -26.08 8.84
CA VAL A 118 -10.64 -25.90 9.98
C VAL A 118 -12.06 -26.20 9.52
N ALA A 119 -12.74 -27.11 10.22
CA ALA A 119 -14.15 -27.39 9.97
C ALA A 119 -15.01 -26.17 10.34
N ASP A 120 -16.03 -25.88 9.52
CA ASP A 120 -16.95 -24.74 9.68
C ASP A 120 -17.57 -24.65 11.09
N HIS A 121 -17.75 -25.80 11.76
CA HIS A 121 -18.38 -25.88 13.09
C HIS A 121 -17.50 -25.42 14.26
N HIS A 122 -16.24 -25.04 14.03
CA HIS A 122 -15.34 -24.52 15.06
C HIS A 122 -15.04 -23.03 14.91
N VAL A 123 -15.65 -22.35 13.92
CA VAL A 123 -15.58 -20.89 13.79
C VAL A 123 -16.53 -20.28 14.81
N THR A 124 -15.96 -19.80 15.90
CA THR A 124 -16.68 -19.00 16.90
C THR A 124 -16.72 -17.54 16.45
N SER A 125 -17.65 -16.75 17.01
CA SER A 125 -17.68 -15.30 16.75
C SER A 125 -16.35 -14.61 17.10
N SER A 126 -15.58 -15.16 18.05
CA SER A 126 -14.24 -14.66 18.42
C SER A 126 -13.14 -14.93 17.41
N ASP A 127 -13.34 -15.83 16.44
CA ASP A 127 -12.35 -16.09 15.38
C ASP A 127 -12.51 -15.12 14.21
N LYS A 128 -13.65 -14.42 14.12
CA LYS A 128 -13.90 -13.38 13.12
C LYS A 128 -13.31 -12.05 13.61
N PRO A 129 -12.95 -11.14 12.70
CA PRO A 129 -12.44 -9.84 13.11
C PRO A 129 -13.50 -9.06 13.90
N ASP A 130 -13.05 -8.22 14.83
CA ASP A 130 -13.90 -7.20 15.42
C ASP A 130 -14.45 -6.24 14.33
N PRO A 131 -15.48 -5.44 14.64
CA PRO A 131 -15.85 -4.31 13.80
C PRO A 131 -14.66 -3.39 13.50
N PRO A 132 -14.55 -2.85 12.27
CA PRO A 132 -13.62 -1.76 11.97
C PRO A 132 -13.72 -0.63 12.99
N ALA A 133 -12.56 -0.10 13.40
CA ALA A 133 -12.51 0.90 14.46
C ALA A 133 -12.97 2.28 13.95
N LYS A 134 -13.64 3.02 14.84
CA LYS A 134 -14.22 4.35 14.57
C LYS A 134 -15.30 4.32 13.47
N VAL A 135 -15.99 5.45 13.34
CA VAL A 135 -17.00 5.65 12.29
C VAL A 135 -16.28 5.87 10.94
N PRO A 136 -16.73 5.24 9.84
CA PRO A 136 -16.23 5.55 8.50
C PRO A 136 -16.43 7.03 8.14
N ALA A 137 -15.41 7.66 7.58
CA ALA A 137 -15.41 9.07 7.23
C ALA A 137 -15.54 9.27 5.72
N ALA A 138 -16.54 10.04 5.30
CA ALA A 138 -16.71 10.48 3.92
C ALA A 138 -15.95 11.80 3.68
N SER A 139 -15.37 11.94 2.49
CA SER A 139 -14.57 13.09 2.03
C SER A 139 -14.67 13.19 0.51
N ASP A 140 -14.21 14.30 -0.10
CA ASP A 140 -14.26 14.51 -1.57
C ASP A 140 -15.67 14.20 -2.13
N ILE A 141 -16.70 14.76 -1.51
CA ILE A 141 -18.10 14.52 -1.85
C ILE A 141 -18.43 15.32 -3.12
N ARG A 142 -18.78 14.62 -4.19
CA ARG A 142 -19.14 15.17 -5.50
C ARG A 142 -20.59 14.81 -5.85
N ARG A 143 -21.06 15.25 -7.01
CA ARG A 143 -22.43 15.01 -7.48
C ARG A 143 -22.82 13.52 -7.54
N SER A 144 -21.85 12.65 -7.85
CA SER A 144 -22.10 11.22 -8.03
C SER A 144 -21.05 10.31 -7.40
N SER A 145 -20.16 10.86 -6.57
CA SER A 145 -19.10 10.10 -5.94
C SER A 145 -18.68 10.70 -4.60
N LEU A 146 -18.04 9.90 -3.77
CA LEU A 146 -17.33 10.35 -2.59
C LEU A 146 -16.20 9.38 -2.25
N THR A 147 -15.23 9.83 -1.46
CA THR A 147 -14.17 8.97 -0.93
C THR A 147 -14.47 8.60 0.52
N LEU A 148 -14.69 7.31 0.76
CA LEU A 148 -14.89 6.74 2.09
C LEU A 148 -13.57 6.21 2.65
N SER A 149 -13.26 6.51 3.91
CA SER A 149 -12.08 6.00 4.62
C SER A 149 -12.43 5.46 5.99
N TRP A 150 -11.70 4.45 6.47
CA TRP A 150 -11.94 3.81 7.76
C TRP A 150 -10.65 3.29 8.39
N TYR A 151 -10.75 2.76 9.62
CA TYR A 151 -9.64 2.08 10.30
C TYR A 151 -9.92 0.59 10.38
N GLY A 152 -8.85 -0.22 10.38
CA GLY A 152 -8.97 -1.65 10.64
C GLY A 152 -9.49 -1.95 12.06
N PRO A 153 -9.89 -3.19 12.33
CA PRO A 153 -10.31 -3.61 13.66
C PRO A 153 -9.15 -3.62 14.66
N THR A 154 -9.45 -3.48 15.95
CA THR A 154 -8.47 -3.56 17.04
C THR A 154 -7.97 -4.98 17.30
N TYR A 155 -8.81 -5.98 17.02
CA TYR A 155 -8.48 -7.40 17.09
C TYR A 155 -9.03 -8.11 15.86
N ASP A 156 -8.19 -8.92 15.21
CA ASP A 156 -8.50 -9.55 13.93
C ASP A 156 -9.01 -10.99 14.09
N GLY A 157 -9.36 -11.42 15.30
CA GLY A 157 -9.79 -12.80 15.56
C GLY A 157 -8.64 -13.82 15.56
N GLY A 158 -7.37 -13.36 15.55
CA GLY A 158 -6.20 -14.23 15.51
C GLY A 158 -5.80 -14.67 14.10
N SER A 159 -6.39 -14.08 13.06
CA SER A 159 -5.95 -14.20 11.67
C SER A 159 -6.06 -12.85 10.98
N ALA A 160 -5.03 -12.51 10.20
CA ALA A 160 -4.96 -11.26 9.46
C ALA A 160 -6.22 -10.98 8.62
N VAL A 161 -6.69 -9.73 8.67
CA VAL A 161 -7.77 -9.22 7.82
C VAL A 161 -7.32 -9.27 6.35
N GLN A 162 -8.12 -9.91 5.51
CA GLN A 162 -7.87 -10.07 4.07
C GLN A 162 -8.60 -9.02 3.23
N SER A 163 -9.78 -8.59 3.67
CA SER A 163 -10.62 -7.63 2.96
C SER A 163 -11.58 -6.90 3.89
N TYR A 164 -12.17 -5.82 3.37
CA TYR A 164 -13.24 -5.06 3.96
C TYR A 164 -14.45 -5.08 3.03
N ASN A 165 -15.61 -5.41 3.56
CA ASN A 165 -16.89 -5.36 2.86
C ASN A 165 -17.57 -4.04 3.19
N LEU A 166 -17.70 -3.18 2.20
CA LEU A 166 -18.40 -1.91 2.34
C LEU A 166 -19.87 -2.17 2.07
N GLU A 167 -20.70 -1.64 2.97
CA GLU A 167 -22.15 -1.66 2.82
C GLU A 167 -22.63 -0.20 2.74
N ILE A 168 -23.62 0.02 1.89
CA ILE A 168 -24.25 1.32 1.68
C ILE A 168 -25.75 1.18 1.97
N TRP A 169 -26.30 2.18 2.66
CA TRP A 169 -27.73 2.32 2.89
C TRP A 169 -28.21 3.56 2.15
N ASP A 170 -29.23 3.42 1.30
CA ASP A 170 -29.87 4.52 0.58
C ASP A 170 -31.17 4.91 1.30
N SER A 171 -31.39 6.21 1.50
CA SER A 171 -32.63 6.79 2.05
C SER A 171 -33.94 6.36 1.39
N VAL A 172 -33.92 5.99 0.11
CA VAL A 172 -35.09 5.57 -0.67
C VAL A 172 -35.38 4.08 -0.44
N ASP A 173 -34.38 3.22 -0.59
CA ASP A 173 -34.52 1.77 -0.49
C ASP A 173 -34.56 1.29 0.97
N GLN A 174 -34.06 2.13 1.89
CA GLN A 174 -34.03 1.92 3.34
C GLN A 174 -33.42 0.59 3.79
N GLN A 175 -32.49 0.05 3.01
CA GLN A 175 -31.80 -1.21 3.30
C GLN A 175 -30.31 -1.12 3.04
N TRP A 176 -29.55 -1.90 3.82
CA TRP A 176 -28.12 -2.08 3.59
C TRP A 176 -27.89 -3.00 2.41
N THR A 177 -27.05 -2.58 1.47
CA THR A 177 -26.61 -3.38 0.33
C THR A 177 -25.10 -3.47 0.33
N HIS A 178 -24.57 -4.61 -0.15
CA HIS A 178 -23.14 -4.77 -0.35
C HIS A 178 -22.71 -3.91 -1.55
N LEU A 179 -21.73 -3.04 -1.34
CA LEU A 179 -21.20 -2.16 -2.37
C LEU A 179 -19.97 -2.78 -3.04
N VAL A 180 -18.97 -3.14 -2.24
CA VAL A 180 -17.69 -3.66 -2.73
C VAL A 180 -16.92 -4.39 -1.63
N SER A 181 -16.04 -5.30 -2.03
CA SER A 181 -15.00 -5.88 -1.17
C SER A 181 -13.63 -5.37 -1.62
N CYS A 182 -12.85 -4.75 -0.73
CA CYS A 182 -11.52 -4.22 -1.07
C CYS A 182 -10.49 -4.57 0.00
N ASN A 183 -9.20 -4.51 -0.34
CA ASN A 183 -8.08 -4.82 0.57
C ASN A 183 -7.40 -3.57 1.15
N SER A 184 -7.98 -2.39 0.89
CA SER A 184 -7.51 -1.09 1.36
C SER A 184 -8.46 -0.52 2.41
N THR A 185 -8.03 0.50 3.16
CA THR A 185 -8.87 1.19 4.16
C THR A 185 -9.44 2.51 3.64
N SER A 186 -9.59 2.61 2.32
CA SER A 186 -10.21 3.73 1.62
C SER A 186 -10.77 3.24 0.29
N TYR A 187 -11.88 3.82 -0.16
CA TYR A 187 -12.53 3.51 -1.42
C TYR A 187 -13.29 4.72 -1.97
N ASN A 188 -13.15 4.96 -3.28
CA ASN A 188 -13.95 5.97 -3.99
C ASN A 188 -15.28 5.34 -4.42
N VAL A 189 -16.34 5.70 -3.71
CA VAL A 189 -17.72 5.33 -4.02
C VAL A 189 -18.18 6.15 -5.21
N GLN A 190 -18.80 5.51 -6.20
CA GLN A 190 -19.25 6.13 -7.45
C GLN A 190 -20.70 5.75 -7.75
N ASN A 191 -21.28 6.40 -8.76
CA ASN A 191 -22.66 6.19 -9.21
C ASN A 191 -23.71 6.49 -8.13
N LEU A 192 -23.39 7.42 -7.23
CA LEU A 192 -24.36 7.95 -6.28
C LEU A 192 -25.36 8.84 -7.02
N LEU A 193 -26.62 8.73 -6.65
CA LEU A 193 -27.67 9.58 -7.18
C LEU A 193 -27.74 10.88 -6.36
N PRO A 194 -27.72 12.06 -7.03
CA PRO A 194 -27.83 13.37 -6.37
C PRO A 194 -29.06 13.49 -5.48
N GLU A 195 -28.96 14.34 -4.46
CA GLU A 195 -30.02 14.62 -3.47
C GLU A 195 -30.46 13.42 -2.62
N ARG A 196 -29.85 12.25 -2.81
CA ARG A 196 -30.06 11.09 -1.93
C ARG A 196 -29.12 11.14 -0.74
N GLN A 197 -29.62 10.65 0.40
CA GLN A 197 -28.81 10.43 1.58
C GLN A 197 -28.33 8.98 1.63
N TYR A 198 -27.04 8.83 1.89
CA TYR A 198 -26.40 7.54 2.06
C TYR A 198 -25.78 7.42 3.44
N LYS A 199 -25.92 6.26 4.07
CA LYS A 199 -25.08 5.87 5.21
C LYS A 199 -24.12 4.78 4.78
N PHE A 200 -22.98 4.72 5.46
CA PHE A 200 -21.94 3.75 5.19
C PHE A 200 -21.59 2.97 6.45
N ARG A 201 -21.31 1.69 6.29
CA ARG A 201 -20.67 0.87 7.32
C ARG A 201 -19.74 -0.13 6.65
N VAL A 202 -18.76 -0.60 7.42
CA VAL A 202 -17.72 -1.49 6.89
C VAL A 202 -17.64 -2.73 7.77
N ARG A 203 -17.44 -3.90 7.18
CA ARG A 203 -17.15 -5.15 7.89
C ARG A 203 -15.75 -5.63 7.53
N ALA A 204 -14.93 -5.97 8.50
CA ALA A 204 -13.65 -6.62 8.24
C ALA A 204 -13.85 -8.13 8.01
N GLN A 205 -13.02 -8.73 7.17
CA GLN A 205 -13.08 -10.15 6.85
C GLN A 205 -11.70 -10.78 6.94
N ASN A 206 -11.59 -11.88 7.68
CA ASN A 206 -10.42 -12.76 7.67
C ASN A 206 -10.80 -14.14 7.09
N ILE A 207 -9.91 -15.13 7.20
CA ILE A 207 -10.17 -16.50 6.73
C ILE A 207 -11.40 -17.14 7.40
N TYR A 208 -11.70 -16.76 8.64
CA TYR A 208 -12.78 -17.29 9.46
C TYR A 208 -14.13 -16.63 9.15
N GLY A 209 -14.12 -15.54 8.38
CA GLY A 209 -15.31 -14.94 7.80
C GLY A 209 -15.43 -13.46 8.08
N VAL A 210 -16.64 -12.94 7.84
CA VAL A 210 -16.97 -11.52 7.96
C VAL A 210 -17.38 -11.20 9.38
N GLY A 211 -16.73 -10.21 9.98
CA GLY A 211 -17.05 -9.68 11.30
C GLY A 211 -18.35 -8.87 11.33
N GLU A 212 -18.67 -8.37 12.53
CA GLU A 212 -19.78 -7.43 12.72
C GLU A 212 -19.49 -6.08 12.04
N PRO A 213 -20.53 -5.30 11.68
CA PRO A 213 -20.34 -4.04 10.99
C PRO A 213 -19.76 -2.99 11.94
N SER A 214 -19.01 -2.04 11.38
CA SER A 214 -18.63 -0.81 12.06
C SER A 214 -19.86 -0.06 12.55
N VAL A 215 -19.64 0.91 13.43
CA VAL A 215 -20.64 1.96 13.67
C VAL A 215 -20.99 2.60 12.33
N GLU A 216 -22.28 2.81 12.11
CA GLU A 216 -22.82 3.44 10.90
C GLU A 216 -22.36 4.89 10.82
N SER A 217 -22.06 5.39 9.62
CA SER A 217 -21.80 6.81 9.41
C SER A 217 -23.06 7.64 9.62
N GLU A 218 -22.85 8.92 9.90
CA GLU A 218 -23.91 9.92 9.70
C GLU A 218 -24.35 9.92 8.22
N PRO A 219 -25.63 10.27 7.93
CA PRO A 219 -26.10 10.40 6.56
C PRO A 219 -25.31 11.44 5.78
N VAL A 220 -24.90 11.08 4.56
CA VAL A 220 -24.21 11.97 3.62
C VAL A 220 -25.11 12.23 2.42
N THR A 221 -25.42 13.50 2.15
CA THR A 221 -26.13 13.92 0.94
C THR A 221 -25.13 14.26 -0.15
N VAL A 222 -25.25 13.64 -1.33
CA VAL A 222 -24.48 14.07 -2.52
C VAL A 222 -25.19 15.24 -3.20
N GLY A 223 -24.42 16.30 -3.48
CA GLY A 223 -24.94 17.55 -4.04
C GLY A 223 -25.39 17.44 -5.50
N LEU A 224 -26.06 18.49 -5.99
CA LEU A 224 -26.47 18.59 -7.39
C LEU A 224 -25.38 19.09 -8.32
N VAL A 225 -24.27 19.62 -7.79
CA VAL A 225 -23.23 20.31 -8.55
C VAL A 225 -21.88 19.68 -8.22
N ASP A 226 -21.03 19.51 -9.22
CA ASP A 226 -19.61 19.27 -8.96
C ASP A 226 -19.06 20.56 -8.34
N ASP A 227 -18.52 20.47 -7.12
CA ASP A 227 -17.95 21.60 -6.35
C ASP A 227 -16.74 22.27 -7.05
N ASP A 228 -16.44 21.85 -8.29
CA ASP A 228 -15.51 22.53 -9.21
C ASP A 228 -16.06 23.87 -9.73
N ASN A 229 -17.31 24.25 -9.42
CA ASN A 229 -17.91 25.53 -9.85
C ASN A 229 -18.42 26.41 -8.69
N GLN A 230 -17.99 26.15 -7.45
CA GLN A 230 -18.39 26.90 -6.27
C GLN A 230 -17.32 27.95 -5.92
N GLU A 231 -17.13 28.90 -6.84
CA GLU A 231 -16.34 30.12 -6.62
C GLU A 231 -17.01 31.41 -7.15
N GLU A 232 -18.20 31.38 -7.75
CA GLU A 232 -18.80 32.59 -8.37
C GLU A 232 -20.15 33.07 -7.79
N ALA A 233 -20.65 32.56 -6.66
CA ALA A 233 -22.02 32.88 -6.22
C ALA A 233 -22.24 33.26 -4.74
N GLU A 234 -21.19 33.53 -3.95
CA GLU A 234 -21.35 34.01 -2.56
C GLU A 234 -20.70 35.39 -2.31
N ALA A 235 -20.54 36.20 -3.36
CA ALA A 235 -19.96 37.54 -3.26
C ALA A 235 -20.94 38.66 -3.62
N GLU A 236 -22.20 38.58 -3.21
CA GLU A 236 -23.10 39.75 -3.20
C GLU A 236 -24.07 39.63 -2.01
N GLU A 237 -23.62 40.02 -0.81
CA GLU A 237 -24.33 40.93 0.10
C GLU A 237 -23.47 41.20 1.36
N GLU A 238 -22.97 42.46 1.43
CA GLU A 238 -22.59 43.28 2.62
C GLU A 238 -21.60 42.64 3.63
N ASP A 239 -20.35 43.10 3.75
CA ASP A 239 -20.04 44.35 4.43
C ASP A 239 -18.69 44.96 4.02
N GLU A 240 -18.65 46.31 4.04
CA GLU A 240 -17.46 47.13 3.98
C GLU A 240 -16.49 46.81 5.14
N ASP A 241 -15.58 45.88 4.95
CA ASP A 241 -14.27 45.99 5.59
C ASP A 241 -13.20 45.46 4.65
N SER A 242 -12.17 46.26 4.44
CA SER A 242 -11.09 46.01 3.49
C SER A 242 -10.35 44.70 3.81
N GLU A 243 -10.79 43.57 3.24
CA GLU A 243 -10.02 42.34 3.25
C GLU A 243 -8.80 42.53 2.34
N LYS A 244 -7.66 42.77 2.97
CA LYS A 244 -6.36 42.70 2.31
C LYS A 244 -6.23 41.30 1.73
N GLU A 245 -5.96 41.20 0.43
CA GLU A 245 -5.48 39.94 -0.18
C GLU A 245 -4.45 39.31 0.76
N PRO A 246 -4.62 38.05 1.18
CA PRO A 246 -3.61 37.39 2.00
C PRO A 246 -2.28 37.43 1.25
N GLU A 247 -1.28 38.06 1.87
CA GLU A 247 0.06 38.16 1.31
C GLU A 247 0.71 36.76 1.32
N TYR A 248 0.47 35.99 0.26
CA TYR A 248 1.07 34.67 0.09
C TYR A 248 2.58 34.85 -0.13
N ARG A 249 3.36 34.24 0.76
CA ARG A 249 4.82 34.23 0.66
C ARG A 249 5.27 32.86 0.22
N ASP A 250 6.01 32.81 -0.87
CA ASP A 250 6.67 31.59 -1.33
C ASP A 250 7.53 31.00 -0.20
N VAL A 251 7.28 29.73 0.12
CA VAL A 251 8.08 29.03 1.12
C VAL A 251 9.48 28.81 0.58
N THR A 252 10.47 29.43 1.23
CA THR A 252 11.89 29.14 1.00
C THR A 252 12.35 28.08 1.99
N ILE A 253 12.93 26.99 1.48
CA ILE A 253 13.43 25.90 2.31
C ILE A 253 14.67 26.35 3.10
N ARG A 254 14.57 26.31 4.43
CA ARG A 254 15.65 26.71 5.34
C ARG A 254 16.57 25.53 5.63
N ALA A 255 17.81 25.60 5.16
CA ALA A 255 18.81 24.55 5.36
C ALA A 255 19.82 24.88 6.49
N ASP A 256 19.80 26.11 6.97
CA ASP A 256 20.75 26.68 7.94
C ASP A 256 20.24 26.63 9.39
N MET A 257 18.97 26.31 9.61
CA MET A 257 18.34 26.25 10.92
C MET A 257 17.46 25.02 11.10
N LYS A 258 17.22 24.63 12.36
CA LYS A 258 16.33 23.51 12.68
C LYS A 258 14.92 23.98 12.98
N VAL A 259 13.92 23.19 12.60
CA VAL A 259 12.50 23.45 12.93
C VAL A 259 12.26 23.72 14.42
N LYS A 260 12.99 23.04 15.32
CA LYS A 260 12.88 23.21 16.78
C LYS A 260 13.33 24.58 17.29
N GLU A 261 13.99 25.38 16.46
CA GLU A 261 14.39 26.74 16.83
C GLU A 261 13.17 27.67 16.80
N LEU A 262 12.29 27.53 15.82
CA LEU A 262 11.08 28.35 15.63
C LEU A 262 9.80 27.70 16.16
N TYR A 263 9.73 26.37 16.20
CA TYR A 263 8.53 25.63 16.58
C TYR A 263 8.80 24.68 17.74
N ASP A 264 7.86 24.61 18.68
CA ASP A 264 7.77 23.53 19.65
C ASP A 264 7.09 22.33 18.98
N VAL A 265 7.76 21.17 19.01
CA VAL A 265 7.24 19.91 18.44
C VAL A 265 6.52 19.17 19.55
N GLU A 266 5.19 19.06 19.45
CA GLU A 266 4.34 18.47 20.49
C GLU A 266 3.95 17.02 20.13
N GLU A 267 2.66 16.70 20.26
CA GLU A 267 2.11 15.37 20.08
C GLU A 267 2.17 14.89 18.62
N ARG A 268 2.30 13.58 18.45
CA ARG A 268 2.30 12.95 17.14
C ARG A 268 0.86 12.77 16.67
N LEU A 269 0.51 13.43 15.57
CA LEU A 269 -0.81 13.35 14.94
C LEU A 269 -0.97 12.11 14.07
N GLY A 270 0.13 11.62 13.46
CA GLY A 270 0.07 10.46 12.57
C GLY A 270 1.43 9.90 12.16
N THR A 271 1.41 8.74 11.52
CA THR A 271 2.60 8.10 10.93
C THR A 271 2.20 7.42 9.63
N GLY A 272 3.04 7.54 8.60
CA GLY A 272 2.82 6.92 7.31
C GLY A 272 4.13 6.47 6.68
N LYS A 273 4.04 5.86 5.49
CA LYS A 273 5.19 5.33 4.74
C LYS A 273 6.32 6.37 4.52
N PHE A 274 5.95 7.65 4.43
CA PHE A 274 6.88 8.74 4.10
C PHE A 274 7.30 9.58 5.32
N GLY A 275 6.95 9.16 6.53
CA GLY A 275 7.38 9.85 7.74
C GLY A 275 6.29 10.00 8.79
N GLN A 276 6.44 11.03 9.63
CA GLN A 276 5.58 11.27 10.78
C GLN A 276 5.02 12.68 10.73
N VAL A 277 3.80 12.86 11.24
CA VAL A 277 3.17 14.17 11.38
C VAL A 277 3.04 14.50 12.86
N PHE A 278 3.50 15.68 13.25
CA PHE A 278 3.42 16.19 14.63
C PHE A 278 2.68 17.51 14.64
N LYS A 279 2.01 17.80 15.75
CA LYS A 279 1.53 19.15 16.05
C LYS A 279 2.73 20.05 16.35
N LEU A 280 2.79 21.18 15.69
CA LEU A 280 3.80 22.21 15.91
C LEU A 280 3.14 23.45 16.50
N VAL A 281 3.79 24.08 17.47
CA VAL A 281 3.38 25.38 18.01
C VAL A 281 4.46 26.38 17.71
N GLU A 282 4.13 27.40 16.92
CA GLU A 282 5.09 28.45 16.58
C GLU A 282 5.42 29.26 17.84
N LYS A 283 6.71 29.40 18.16
CA LYS A 283 7.11 29.99 19.45
C LYS A 283 6.75 31.46 19.59
N SER A 284 6.82 32.21 18.48
CA SER A 284 6.57 33.66 18.39
C SER A 284 5.10 34.00 18.54
N THR A 285 4.23 33.33 17.78
CA THR A 285 2.80 33.66 17.66
C THR A 285 1.89 32.76 18.50
N LYS A 286 2.40 31.59 18.92
CA LYS A 286 1.61 30.49 19.50
C LYS A 286 0.59 29.87 18.53
N LYS A 287 0.63 30.20 17.23
CA LYS A 287 -0.20 29.55 16.21
C LYS A 287 0.18 28.07 16.08
N VAL A 288 -0.82 27.23 15.87
CA VAL A 288 -0.69 25.78 15.75
C VAL A 288 -0.62 25.38 14.28
N TRP A 289 0.27 24.44 13.98
CA TRP A 289 0.56 23.97 12.63
C TRP A 289 0.75 22.45 12.61
N ALA A 290 0.69 21.83 11.43
CA ALA A 290 1.07 20.43 11.24
C ALA A 290 2.49 20.33 10.66
N GLY A 291 3.39 19.67 11.38
CA GLY A 291 4.75 19.39 10.92
C GLY A 291 4.87 18.00 10.31
N LYS A 292 5.04 17.89 8.99
CA LYS A 292 5.30 16.63 8.28
C LYS A 292 6.81 16.40 8.18
N PHE A 293 7.33 15.44 8.95
CA PHE A 293 8.74 15.05 9.00
C PHE A 293 9.00 13.91 8.02
N ILE A 294 9.58 14.25 6.87
CA ILE A 294 9.83 13.33 5.76
C ILE A 294 11.27 12.83 5.83
N LYS A 295 11.48 11.51 5.87
CA LYS A 295 12.83 10.93 5.85
C LYS A 295 13.40 10.97 4.43
N ALA A 296 14.54 11.62 4.27
CA ALA A 296 15.23 11.77 2.99
C ALA A 296 16.75 11.73 3.22
N TYR A 297 17.38 10.62 2.84
CA TYR A 297 18.81 10.36 3.09
C TYR A 297 19.65 10.66 1.85
N SER A 298 19.07 10.49 0.66
CA SER A 298 19.73 10.74 -0.62
C SER A 298 19.38 12.12 -1.19
N ALA A 299 20.28 12.66 -2.02
CA ALA A 299 20.04 13.90 -2.75
C ALA A 299 18.80 13.81 -3.64
N LYS A 300 18.52 12.62 -4.21
CA LYS A 300 17.35 12.41 -5.07
C LYS A 300 16.03 12.43 -4.29
N GLU A 301 15.99 11.82 -3.11
CA GLU A 301 14.81 11.89 -2.23
C GLU A 301 14.54 13.33 -1.80
N LYS A 302 15.59 14.05 -1.40
CA LYS A 302 15.47 15.47 -1.04
C LYS A 302 14.93 16.29 -2.19
N GLU A 303 15.47 16.11 -3.39
CA GLU A 303 15.02 16.82 -4.58
C GLU A 303 13.54 16.59 -4.91
N ASN A 304 13.04 15.35 -4.75
CA ASN A 304 11.62 15.06 -4.97
C ASN A 304 10.73 15.84 -3.98
N VAL A 305 11.15 15.98 -2.72
CA VAL A 305 10.40 16.76 -1.72
C VAL A 305 10.48 18.27 -2.01
N ARG A 306 11.61 18.78 -2.50
CA ARG A 306 11.71 20.18 -2.94
C ARG A 306 10.77 20.49 -4.09
N GLN A 307 10.62 19.57 -5.04
CA GLN A 307 9.67 19.70 -6.13
C GLN A 307 8.22 19.71 -5.63
N GLU A 308 7.87 18.88 -4.64
CA GLU A 308 6.55 18.90 -3.97
C GLU A 308 6.28 20.26 -3.32
N ILE A 309 7.24 20.82 -2.58
CA ILE A 309 7.13 22.17 -1.98
C ILE A 309 6.99 23.24 -3.07
N GLY A 310 7.74 23.15 -4.17
CA GLY A 310 7.63 24.08 -5.30
C GLY A 310 6.26 24.02 -5.99
N ILE A 311 5.66 22.83 -6.10
CA ILE A 311 4.28 22.68 -6.60
C ILE A 311 3.30 23.34 -5.63
N MET A 312 3.47 23.16 -4.31
CA MET A 312 2.61 23.81 -3.31
C MET A 312 2.71 25.34 -3.35
N ASN A 313 3.91 25.91 -3.50
CA ASN A 313 4.09 27.34 -3.73
C ASN A 313 3.47 27.82 -5.05
N SER A 314 3.24 26.93 -6.04
CA SER A 314 2.58 27.33 -7.29
C SER A 314 1.05 27.28 -7.20
N LEU A 315 0.50 26.58 -6.20
CA LEU A 315 -0.92 26.28 -6.04
C LEU A 315 -1.54 27.08 -4.87
N HIS A 316 -1.32 28.39 -4.86
CA HIS A 316 -1.91 29.28 -3.86
C HIS A 316 -3.43 29.34 -4.01
N HIS A 317 -4.14 28.71 -3.08
CA HIS A 317 -5.59 28.70 -3.04
C HIS A 317 -6.07 28.61 -1.58
N PRO A 318 -7.08 29.38 -1.17
CA PRO A 318 -7.56 29.40 0.23
C PRO A 318 -8.14 28.05 0.68
N LYS A 319 -8.67 27.25 -0.25
CA LYS A 319 -9.21 25.89 0.01
C LYS A 319 -8.17 24.75 -0.04
N LEU A 320 -6.89 25.03 -0.33
CA LEU A 320 -5.84 24.00 -0.40
C LEU A 320 -4.90 24.10 0.79
N VAL A 321 -4.49 22.95 1.34
CA VAL A 321 -3.49 22.90 2.43
C VAL A 321 -2.22 23.61 2.01
N GLN A 322 -1.91 24.69 2.73
CA GLN A 322 -0.76 25.51 2.44
C GLN A 322 0.46 25.03 3.22
N CYS A 323 1.59 24.99 2.53
CA CYS A 323 2.89 24.93 3.18
C CYS A 323 3.25 26.37 3.56
N VAL A 324 3.57 26.61 4.83
CA VAL A 324 3.90 27.96 5.32
C VAL A 324 5.37 28.12 5.70
N ASP A 325 6.07 27.01 5.94
CA ASP A 325 7.51 26.99 6.18
C ASP A 325 8.09 25.61 5.84
N ALA A 326 9.38 25.54 5.56
CA ALA A 326 10.06 24.28 5.28
C ALA A 326 11.50 24.29 5.76
N PHE A 327 11.95 23.14 6.28
CA PHE A 327 13.30 22.96 6.83
C PHE A 327 13.97 21.75 6.21
N GLU A 328 15.23 21.89 5.80
CA GLU A 328 16.03 20.76 5.32
C GLU A 328 17.11 20.39 6.35
N GLY A 329 17.01 19.18 6.89
CA GLY A 329 18.00 18.58 7.76
C GLY A 329 18.96 17.65 7.01
N LYS A 330 19.85 16.97 7.75
CA LYS A 330 20.81 16.02 7.16
C LYS A 330 20.13 14.78 6.58
N SER A 331 19.04 14.33 7.20
CA SER A 331 18.35 13.06 6.89
C SER A 331 16.84 13.20 6.75
N ASP A 332 16.35 14.43 6.74
CA ASP A 332 14.94 14.75 6.70
C ASP A 332 14.67 16.11 6.08
N ILE A 333 13.45 16.27 5.58
CA ILE A 333 12.85 17.56 5.24
C ILE A 333 11.56 17.67 6.05
N VAL A 334 11.32 18.83 6.65
CA VAL A 334 10.13 19.12 7.44
C VAL A 334 9.30 20.16 6.68
N MET A 335 8.04 19.85 6.42
CA MET A 335 7.06 20.80 5.89
C MET A 335 6.15 21.24 7.03
N VAL A 336 5.97 22.55 7.20
CA VAL A 336 5.03 23.15 8.14
C VAL A 336 3.78 23.50 7.36
N LEU A 337 2.67 22.87 7.71
CA LEU A 337 1.41 22.95 7.00
C LEU A 337 0.36 23.64 7.84
N GLU A 338 -0.51 24.42 7.20
CA GLU A 338 -1.70 24.97 7.85
C GLU A 338 -2.64 23.86 8.33
N MET A 339 -3.13 24.00 9.56
CA MET A 339 -4.17 23.15 10.12
C MET A 339 -5.49 23.88 9.94
N TYR A 340 -6.37 23.36 9.07
CA TYR A 340 -7.76 23.80 9.05
C TYR A 340 -8.46 23.14 10.24
N GLY A 341 -8.96 23.99 11.14
CA GLY A 341 -9.82 23.62 12.26
C GLY A 341 -11.28 23.81 11.91
#